data_AF-A0A963ZYJ4-F1
#
_entry.id   AF-A0A963ZYJ4-F1
#
_cell.length_a   1.000
_cell.length_b   1.000
_cell.length_c   1.000
_cell.angle_alpha   90.00
_cell.angle_beta   90.00
_cell.angle_gamma   90.00
#
_symmetry.space_group_name_H-M   'P 1'
#
loop_
_entity.id
_entity.type
_entity.pdbx_description
1 polymer ?
#
loop_
_entity_poly.entity_id
_entity_poly.type
_entity_poly.pdbx_seq_one_letter_code
_entity_poly.pdbx_strand_id
1 'polypeptide(L)'
;MSRTTRLSPSELAELRTKVRNKYRALSGSREVKGTSYKEGYEELRSDILRVVPDAESSLGLDRLRKLFYYTDPSVCPPNQMKLPSFGKDFLDAINRYIEDDLNEFQKGAQTDQTRARVGRGQRQRFQVFRLNWKYSTLLLLTIVGFPMAFLIKWPSPYENWREDFKDNSKAGLEKAGWKFWNFDSLYFARQLVDTGYLTMYTLKGDFWVKPGEERFIPNFLYRRLDCECCVITIKFKQFYPYQNYQQAGIILMSKKGPKENNLRLVYSYWEPENRDFQEIDKVRGFQVAIQKNGEIIFFDNSALCFPGFRPSICSDTVHFRLMLKNRQMEFQFKENEDWEGFQATTGKIYSYPFKPYYLGIGAFHGQTDKNGRALNADTIPVLIDFIKVEPCTTPN
;
A
#
# COMPACT_ATOMS: atom_id res chain seq x y z
N MET A 1 -23.72 16.76 -37.25
CA MET A 1 -22.71 16.91 -36.17
C MET A 1 -23.34 16.43 -34.88
N SER A 2 -22.73 15.48 -34.15
CA SER A 2 -23.27 15.07 -32.86
C SER A 2 -23.18 16.23 -31.87
N ARG A 3 -24.22 16.42 -31.06
CA ARG A 3 -24.20 17.45 -30.01
C ARG A 3 -23.09 17.08 -29.03
N THR A 4 -22.16 17.99 -28.81
CA THR A 4 -21.11 17.82 -27.81
C THR A 4 -21.62 18.28 -26.46
N THR A 5 -21.25 17.55 -25.41
CA THR A 5 -21.60 17.84 -24.02
C THR A 5 -20.30 18.07 -23.26
N ARG A 6 -20.22 19.15 -22.48
CA ARG A 6 -19.14 19.38 -21.53
C ARG A 6 -19.59 18.89 -20.16
N LEU A 7 -18.77 18.08 -19.52
CA LEU A 7 -18.97 17.64 -18.15
C LEU A 7 -18.14 18.52 -17.21
N SER A 8 -18.67 18.79 -16.03
CA SER A 8 -17.92 19.40 -14.93
C SER A 8 -16.79 18.47 -14.45
N PRO A 9 -15.77 19.00 -13.76
CA PRO A 9 -14.70 18.18 -13.20
C PRO A 9 -15.18 17.05 -12.28
N SER A 10 -16.22 17.29 -11.48
CA SER A 10 -16.83 16.29 -10.60
C SER A 10 -17.54 15.19 -11.38
N GLU A 11 -18.30 15.54 -12.42
CA GLU A 11 -18.97 14.56 -13.29
C GLU A 11 -17.95 13.71 -14.04
N LEU A 12 -16.82 14.30 -14.47
CA LEU A 12 -15.73 13.54 -15.10
C LEU A 12 -15.09 12.55 -14.14
N ALA A 13 -14.79 13.00 -12.92
CA ALA A 13 -14.21 12.13 -11.89
C ALA A 13 -15.15 10.96 -11.53
N GLU A 14 -16.46 11.24 -11.41
CA GLU A 14 -17.48 10.23 -11.15
C GLU A 14 -17.57 9.23 -12.32
N LEU A 15 -17.65 9.72 -13.56
CA LEU A 15 -17.74 8.88 -14.75
C LEU A 15 -16.51 7.97 -14.88
N ARG A 16 -15.29 8.51 -14.70
CA ARG A 16 -14.04 7.72 -14.67
C ARG A 16 -14.09 6.61 -13.63
N THR A 17 -14.53 6.95 -12.41
CA THR A 17 -14.59 6.01 -11.29
C THR A 17 -15.54 4.85 -11.61
N LYS A 18 -16.73 5.15 -12.14
CA LYS A 18 -17.71 4.13 -12.54
C LYS A 18 -17.15 3.19 -13.63
N VAL A 19 -16.55 3.74 -14.68
CA VAL A 19 -15.95 2.92 -15.76
C VAL A 19 -14.81 2.05 -15.23
N ARG A 20 -13.92 2.60 -14.39
CA ARG A 20 -12.81 1.83 -13.79
C ARG A 20 -13.31 0.68 -12.94
N ASN A 21 -14.31 0.92 -12.11
CA ASN A 21 -14.87 -0.11 -11.24
C ASN A 21 -15.52 -1.23 -12.06
N LYS A 22 -16.29 -0.90 -13.10
CA LYS A 22 -16.89 -1.92 -13.98
C LYS A 22 -15.83 -2.72 -14.72
N TYR A 23 -14.85 -2.06 -15.32
CA TYR A 23 -13.78 -2.75 -16.04
C TYR A 23 -13.00 -3.71 -15.12
N ARG A 24 -12.68 -3.30 -13.89
CA ARG A 24 -12.02 -4.16 -12.89
C ARG A 24 -12.86 -5.38 -12.49
N ALA A 25 -14.19 -5.23 -12.41
CA ALA A 25 -15.10 -6.32 -12.09
C ALA A 25 -15.10 -7.38 -13.22
N LEU A 26 -15.17 -6.94 -14.47
CA LEU A 26 -15.19 -7.83 -15.64
C LEU A 26 -13.83 -8.48 -15.96
N SER A 27 -12.73 -7.75 -15.73
CA SER A 27 -11.39 -8.23 -16.06
C SER A 27 -10.80 -9.20 -15.03
N GLY A 28 -11.52 -9.53 -13.96
CA GLY A 28 -11.11 -10.51 -12.96
C GLY A 28 -9.80 -10.11 -12.26
N SER A 29 -9.63 -8.83 -11.92
CA SER A 29 -8.39 -8.24 -11.38
C SER A 29 -7.23 -8.07 -12.36
N ARG A 30 -7.42 -8.29 -13.67
CA ARG A 30 -6.43 -7.81 -14.66
C ARG A 30 -6.50 -6.29 -14.70
N GLU A 31 -5.61 -5.68 -13.93
CA GLU A 31 -5.32 -4.27 -14.04
C GLU A 31 -4.74 -4.02 -15.43
N VAL A 32 -5.22 -2.98 -16.11
CA VAL A 32 -4.69 -2.55 -17.39
C VAL A 32 -3.17 -2.42 -17.29
N LYS A 33 -2.43 -3.34 -17.92
CA LYS A 33 -0.97 -3.37 -17.82
C LYS A 33 -0.39 -2.24 -18.68
N GLY A 34 0.07 -1.19 -18.00
CA GLY A 34 0.42 0.10 -18.60
C GLY A 34 1.76 0.17 -19.34
N THR A 35 2.34 -0.93 -19.83
CA THR A 35 3.61 -0.80 -20.58
C THR A 35 3.41 -0.23 -21.99
N SER A 36 2.17 -0.22 -22.51
CA SER A 36 1.79 0.71 -23.57
C SER A 36 0.39 1.28 -23.29
N TYR A 37 0.30 2.61 -23.15
CA TYR A 37 -0.98 3.32 -22.96
C TYR A 37 -2.02 2.97 -24.03
N LYS A 38 -1.56 2.51 -25.21
CA LYS A 38 -2.41 2.08 -26.32
C LYS A 38 -3.12 0.76 -26.00
N GLU A 39 -2.38 -0.26 -25.54
CA GLU A 39 -2.95 -1.58 -25.20
C GLU A 39 -4.07 -1.45 -24.17
N GLY A 40 -3.86 -0.63 -23.14
CA GLY A 40 -4.85 -0.47 -22.09
C GLY A 40 -6.19 0.15 -22.52
N TYR A 41 -6.14 1.17 -23.38
CA TYR A 41 -7.36 1.74 -23.94
C TYR A 41 -7.98 0.84 -25.01
N GLU A 42 -7.19 0.02 -25.71
CA GLU A 42 -7.70 -0.97 -26.65
C GLU A 42 -8.43 -2.11 -25.93
N GLU A 43 -7.90 -2.59 -24.81
CA GLU A 43 -8.57 -3.57 -23.96
C GLU A 43 -9.87 -3.00 -23.39
N LEU A 44 -9.84 -1.78 -22.82
CA LEU A 44 -11.05 -1.12 -22.32
C LEU A 44 -12.07 -0.88 -23.44
N ARG A 45 -11.63 -0.42 -24.62
CA ARG A 45 -12.48 -0.25 -25.79
C ARG A 45 -13.13 -1.57 -26.20
N SER A 46 -12.35 -2.65 -26.25
CA SER A 46 -12.84 -3.98 -26.63
C SER A 46 -13.87 -4.49 -25.62
N ASP A 47 -13.63 -4.26 -24.33
CA ASP A 47 -14.56 -4.62 -23.26
C ASP A 47 -15.87 -3.82 -23.36
N ILE A 48 -15.78 -2.50 -23.60
CA ILE A 48 -16.96 -1.67 -23.83
C ILE A 48 -17.73 -2.14 -25.07
N LEU A 49 -17.06 -2.45 -26.18
CA LEU A 49 -17.70 -2.90 -27.42
C LEU A 49 -18.32 -4.29 -27.31
N ARG A 50 -17.83 -5.14 -26.40
CA ARG A 50 -18.49 -6.41 -26.09
C ARG A 50 -19.87 -6.18 -25.46
N VAL A 51 -20.02 -5.13 -24.66
CA VAL A 51 -21.27 -4.76 -23.99
C VAL A 51 -22.16 -3.87 -24.87
N VAL A 52 -21.53 -2.97 -25.63
CA VAL A 52 -22.19 -1.92 -26.44
C VAL A 52 -21.65 -1.96 -27.88
N PRO A 53 -21.97 -3.01 -28.67
CA PRO A 53 -21.35 -3.24 -29.98
C PRO A 53 -21.68 -2.15 -31.02
N ASP A 54 -22.84 -1.52 -30.92
CA ASP A 54 -23.26 -0.43 -31.81
C ASP A 54 -22.47 0.88 -31.61
N ALA A 55 -21.68 0.96 -30.54
CA ALA A 55 -20.92 2.16 -30.19
C ALA A 55 -19.54 2.27 -30.89
N GLU A 56 -19.17 1.35 -31.80
CA GLU A 56 -17.84 1.29 -32.44
C GLU A 56 -17.37 2.62 -33.03
N SER A 57 -18.26 3.30 -33.74
CA SER A 57 -17.99 4.60 -34.37
C SER A 57 -17.82 5.75 -33.35
N SER A 58 -18.36 5.58 -32.15
CA SER A 58 -18.35 6.59 -31.08
C SER A 58 -17.22 6.40 -30.06
N LEU A 59 -16.65 5.19 -29.97
CA LEU A 59 -15.62 4.78 -29.01
C LEU A 59 -14.22 4.80 -29.63
N GLY A 60 -13.77 6.00 -30.05
CA GLY A 60 -12.38 6.19 -30.46
C GLY A 60 -11.42 6.17 -29.28
N LEU A 61 -10.21 5.62 -29.46
CA LEU A 61 -9.15 5.63 -28.44
C LEU A 61 -8.84 7.04 -27.95
N ASP A 62 -8.88 8.05 -28.82
CA ASP A 62 -8.68 9.45 -28.46
C ASP A 62 -9.73 9.98 -27.49
N ARG A 63 -10.97 9.49 -27.57
CA ARG A 63 -12.06 9.90 -26.67
C ARG A 63 -11.90 9.25 -25.30
N LEU A 64 -11.54 7.97 -25.25
CA LEU A 64 -11.18 7.29 -24.01
C LEU A 64 -9.97 7.97 -23.35
N ARG A 65 -8.94 8.31 -24.13
CA ARG A 65 -7.79 9.07 -23.66
C ARG A 65 -8.19 10.45 -23.13
N LYS A 66 -9.15 11.15 -23.75
CA LYS A 66 -9.70 12.40 -23.19
C LYS A 66 -10.44 12.20 -21.88
N LEU A 67 -11.21 11.13 -21.76
CA LEU A 67 -11.93 10.82 -20.53
C LEU A 67 -10.99 10.49 -19.38
N PHE A 68 -9.89 9.77 -19.62
CA PHE A 68 -9.00 9.35 -18.54
C PHE A 68 -7.79 10.27 -18.38
N TYR A 69 -7.03 10.52 -19.45
CA TYR A 69 -5.76 11.25 -19.34
C TYR A 69 -5.99 12.74 -19.08
N TYR A 70 -6.64 13.45 -19.99
CA TYR A 70 -6.69 14.92 -19.95
C TYR A 70 -7.55 15.53 -18.83
N THR A 71 -8.23 14.70 -18.05
CA THR A 71 -9.14 15.17 -17.01
C THR A 71 -8.81 14.62 -15.63
N ASP A 72 -7.87 13.67 -15.51
CA ASP A 72 -7.46 13.11 -14.23
C ASP A 72 -6.28 13.91 -13.65
N PRO A 73 -6.50 14.69 -12.56
CA PRO A 73 -5.43 15.48 -11.97
C PRO A 73 -4.29 14.63 -11.40
N SER A 74 -4.47 13.31 -11.24
CA SER A 74 -3.37 12.42 -10.85
C SER A 74 -2.40 12.10 -11.97
N VAL A 75 -2.81 12.23 -13.23
CA VAL A 75 -2.05 11.78 -14.40
C VAL A 75 -1.70 12.92 -15.35
N CYS A 76 -2.54 13.95 -15.44
CA CYS A 76 -2.30 15.08 -16.32
C CYS A 76 -1.84 16.31 -15.54
N PRO A 77 -0.65 16.86 -15.86
CA PRO A 77 -0.16 18.09 -15.24
C PRO A 77 -1.19 19.22 -15.33
N PRO A 78 -1.29 20.12 -14.32
CA PRO A 78 -2.32 21.16 -14.29
C PRO A 78 -2.37 22.07 -15.53
N ASN A 79 -1.22 22.33 -16.16
CA ASN A 79 -1.11 23.13 -17.38
C ASN A 79 -1.54 22.39 -18.67
N GLN A 80 -1.73 21.07 -18.60
CA GLN A 80 -2.18 20.23 -19.72
C GLN A 80 -3.63 19.74 -19.54
N MET A 81 -4.22 19.93 -18.36
CA MET A 81 -5.62 19.62 -18.11
C MET A 81 -6.50 20.42 -19.07
N LYS A 82 -7.38 19.70 -19.76
CA LYS A 82 -8.39 20.30 -20.63
C LYS A 82 -9.76 19.92 -20.08
N LEU A 83 -10.76 20.74 -20.33
CA LEU A 83 -12.17 20.38 -20.15
C LEU A 83 -12.70 19.89 -21.51
N PRO A 84 -12.46 18.61 -21.89
CA PRO A 84 -12.92 18.10 -23.16
C PRO A 84 -14.45 18.09 -23.20
N SER A 85 -14.97 18.36 -24.40
CA SER A 85 -16.36 18.06 -24.71
C SER A 85 -16.42 16.68 -25.38
N PHE A 86 -17.41 15.88 -25.00
CA PHE A 86 -17.64 14.55 -25.57
C PHE A 86 -18.88 14.56 -26.46
N GLY A 87 -18.87 13.76 -27.53
CA GLY A 87 -20.08 13.52 -28.30
C GLY A 87 -21.12 12.81 -27.43
N LYS A 88 -22.40 13.16 -27.58
CA LYS A 88 -23.50 12.48 -26.86
C LYS A 88 -23.48 10.97 -27.07
N ASP A 89 -23.13 10.53 -28.28
CA ASP A 89 -22.93 9.14 -28.68
C ASP A 89 -21.90 8.41 -27.81
N PHE A 90 -20.76 9.06 -27.51
CA PHE A 90 -19.74 8.50 -26.64
C PHE A 90 -20.22 8.39 -25.19
N LEU A 91 -20.84 9.45 -24.65
CA LEU A 91 -21.33 9.43 -23.27
C LEU A 91 -22.43 8.40 -23.06
N ASP A 92 -23.33 8.27 -24.03
CA ASP A 92 -24.37 7.24 -24.04
C ASP A 92 -23.77 5.84 -24.03
N ALA A 93 -22.76 5.57 -24.87
CA ALA A 93 -22.06 4.29 -24.87
C ALA A 93 -21.39 3.98 -23.53
N ILE A 94 -20.75 4.97 -22.91
CA ILE A 94 -20.11 4.80 -21.58
C ILE A 94 -21.17 4.55 -20.49
N ASN A 95 -22.30 5.24 -20.52
CA ASN A 95 -23.37 5.03 -19.55
C ASN A 95 -24.02 3.65 -19.72
N ARG A 96 -24.33 3.24 -20.95
CA ARG A 96 -24.83 1.88 -21.24
C ARG A 96 -23.85 0.82 -20.79
N TYR A 97 -22.55 1.03 -21.03
CA TYR A 97 -21.52 0.18 -20.48
C TYR A 97 -21.63 0.11 -18.97
N ILE A 98 -21.69 1.22 -18.24
CA ILE A 98 -21.79 1.21 -16.77
C ILE A 98 -23.07 0.51 -16.27
N GLU A 99 -24.23 0.78 -16.90
CA GLU A 99 -25.56 0.35 -16.43
C GLU A 99 -25.87 -1.13 -16.62
N ASP A 100 -25.27 -1.77 -17.62
CA ASP A 100 -25.51 -3.18 -17.98
C ASP A 100 -25.27 -4.17 -16.81
N ASP A 101 -24.45 -3.79 -15.81
CA ASP A 101 -24.16 -4.62 -14.63
C ASP A 101 -25.30 -4.62 -13.56
N LEU A 102 -26.11 -3.56 -13.49
CA LEU A 102 -27.23 -3.51 -12.55
C LEU A 102 -28.27 -4.61 -12.84
N ASN A 103 -28.36 -5.05 -14.09
CA ASN A 103 -29.33 -6.04 -14.53
C ASN A 103 -28.85 -7.50 -14.37
N GLU A 104 -27.54 -7.77 -14.42
CA GLU A 104 -26.99 -9.11 -14.16
C GLU A 104 -26.79 -9.39 -12.67
N PHE A 105 -26.30 -8.41 -11.89
CA PHE A 105 -26.09 -8.59 -10.46
C PHE A 105 -27.42 -8.81 -9.69
N GLN A 106 -28.51 -8.17 -10.14
CA GLN A 106 -29.85 -8.40 -9.59
C GLN A 106 -30.40 -9.79 -9.94
N LYS A 107 -30.05 -10.36 -11.10
CA LYS A 107 -30.45 -11.72 -11.49
C LYS A 107 -29.67 -12.79 -10.72
N GLY A 108 -28.40 -12.55 -10.39
CA GLY A 108 -27.59 -13.44 -9.56
C GLY A 108 -28.07 -13.49 -8.10
N ALA A 109 -28.36 -12.34 -7.49
CA ALA A 109 -28.76 -12.26 -6.08
C ALA A 109 -30.13 -12.90 -5.75
N GLN A 110 -31.05 -12.99 -6.72
CA GLN A 110 -32.32 -13.71 -6.53
C GLN A 110 -32.19 -15.23 -6.60
N THR A 111 -31.10 -15.77 -7.16
CA THR A 111 -30.94 -17.22 -7.34
C THR A 111 -30.40 -17.90 -6.07
N ASP A 112 -29.66 -17.17 -5.22
CA ASP A 112 -29.04 -17.71 -4.01
C ASP A 112 -29.90 -17.65 -2.73
N GLN A 113 -31.01 -16.90 -2.72
CA GLN A 113 -31.92 -16.88 -1.55
C GLN A 113 -32.86 -18.10 -1.48
N THR A 114 -32.93 -18.94 -2.51
CA THR A 114 -33.85 -20.10 -2.55
C THR A 114 -33.23 -21.39 -2.00
N ARG A 115 -31.95 -21.40 -1.57
CA ARG A 115 -31.25 -22.64 -1.14
C ARG A 115 -30.93 -22.77 0.35
N ALA A 116 -31.34 -21.84 1.20
CA ALA A 116 -31.06 -21.88 2.64
C ALA A 116 -32.33 -21.99 3.50
N ARG A 117 -33.16 -23.03 3.30
CA ARG A 117 -34.28 -23.31 4.23
C ARG A 117 -34.76 -24.76 4.22
N VAL A 118 -33.90 -25.72 4.55
CA VAL A 118 -34.32 -27.08 4.94
C VAL A 118 -33.41 -27.61 6.06
N GLY A 119 -34.00 -27.98 7.20
CA GLY A 119 -33.34 -28.85 8.19
C GLY A 119 -33.29 -28.38 9.65
N ARG A 120 -34.43 -28.02 10.27
CA ARG A 120 -34.58 -28.09 11.74
C ARG A 120 -35.41 -29.33 12.08
N GLY A 121 -34.81 -30.29 12.79
CA GLY A 121 -35.58 -31.36 13.42
C GLY A 121 -34.75 -32.51 13.96
N GLN A 122 -34.30 -32.41 15.21
CA GLN A 122 -34.28 -33.58 16.09
C GLN A 122 -34.17 -33.16 17.56
N ARG A 123 -35.29 -33.30 18.27
CA ARG A 123 -35.36 -33.28 19.74
C ARG A 123 -34.91 -34.65 20.24
N GLN A 124 -33.73 -34.74 20.85
CA GLN A 124 -33.37 -35.91 21.65
C GLN A 124 -33.72 -35.66 23.13
N ARG A 125 -34.55 -36.56 23.66
CA ARG A 125 -34.88 -36.71 25.07
C ARG A 125 -33.62 -37.16 25.84
N PHE A 126 -33.14 -36.35 26.78
CA PHE A 126 -32.15 -36.79 27.76
C PHE A 126 -32.86 -37.39 28.97
N GLN A 127 -32.71 -38.71 29.15
CA GLN A 127 -33.00 -39.39 30.40
C GLN A 127 -31.87 -39.11 31.39
N VAL A 128 -32.24 -38.64 32.59
CA VAL A 128 -31.32 -38.29 33.68
C VAL A 128 -30.83 -39.57 34.36
N PHE A 129 -29.62 -40.02 34.00
CA PHE A 129 -28.87 -40.98 34.80
C PHE A 129 -28.35 -40.27 36.06
N ARG A 130 -28.84 -40.70 37.23
CA ARG A 130 -28.25 -40.34 38.53
C ARG A 130 -26.92 -41.06 38.69
N LEU A 131 -25.87 -40.50 38.10
CA LEU A 131 -24.49 -40.94 38.27
C LEU A 131 -23.81 -40.09 39.36
N ASN A 132 -23.02 -40.73 40.21
CA ASN A 132 -22.32 -40.13 41.35
C ASN A 132 -21.68 -38.76 41.04
N TRP A 133 -22.28 -37.70 41.59
CA TRP A 133 -21.96 -36.28 41.36
C TRP A 133 -20.46 -35.94 41.50
N LYS A 134 -19.72 -36.67 42.34
CA LYS A 134 -18.27 -36.45 42.57
C LYS A 134 -17.40 -36.78 41.36
N TYR A 135 -17.80 -37.74 40.52
CA TYR A 135 -17.07 -38.09 39.30
C TYR A 135 -17.55 -37.29 38.08
N SER A 136 -18.80 -36.83 38.09
CA SER A 136 -19.37 -36.01 37.01
C SER A 136 -18.76 -34.61 36.94
N THR A 137 -18.45 -33.97 38.09
CA THR A 137 -17.78 -32.66 38.08
C THR A 137 -16.35 -32.73 37.55
N LEU A 138 -15.61 -33.80 37.87
CA LEU A 138 -14.25 -34.00 37.37
C LEU A 138 -14.24 -34.26 35.85
N LEU A 139 -15.18 -35.07 35.37
CA LEU A 139 -15.36 -35.36 33.94
C LEU A 139 -15.81 -34.12 33.17
N LEU A 140 -16.70 -33.30 33.74
CA LEU A 140 -17.14 -32.05 33.12
C LEU A 140 -15.99 -31.03 33.01
N LEU A 141 -15.13 -30.94 34.03
CA LEU A 141 -13.93 -30.10 33.99
C LEU A 141 -12.91 -30.59 32.96
N THR A 142 -12.76 -31.89 32.74
CA THR A 142 -11.90 -32.41 31.66
C THR A 142 -12.54 -32.20 30.29
N ILE A 143 -13.83 -32.51 30.12
CA ILE A 143 -14.54 -32.39 28.83
C ILE A 143 -14.73 -30.92 28.42
N VAL A 144 -14.88 -29.98 29.35
CA VAL A 144 -15.02 -28.55 29.04
C VAL A 144 -13.67 -27.82 29.09
N GLY A 145 -12.82 -28.16 30.07
CA GLY A 145 -11.52 -27.51 30.26
C GLY A 145 -10.50 -27.87 29.18
N PHE A 146 -10.51 -29.12 28.68
CA PHE A 146 -9.57 -29.55 27.62
C PHE A 146 -9.82 -28.84 26.26
N PRO A 147 -11.06 -28.77 25.73
CA PRO A 147 -11.32 -27.99 24.52
C PRO A 147 -11.19 -26.48 24.74
N MET A 148 -11.51 -25.93 25.92
CA MET A 148 -11.21 -24.52 26.19
C MET A 148 -9.70 -24.24 26.18
N ALA A 149 -8.87 -25.11 26.78
CA ALA A 149 -7.42 -24.98 26.73
C ALA A 149 -6.87 -25.09 25.30
N PHE A 150 -7.50 -25.90 24.44
CA PHE A 150 -7.17 -26.01 23.02
C PHE A 150 -7.63 -24.80 22.20
N LEU A 151 -8.80 -24.22 22.49
CA LEU A 151 -9.33 -23.04 21.80
C LEU A 151 -8.57 -21.75 22.20
N ILE A 152 -7.99 -21.67 23.40
CA ILE A 152 -7.20 -20.51 23.86
C ILE A 152 -5.82 -20.43 23.16
N LYS A 153 -5.34 -21.51 22.52
CA LYS A 153 -4.06 -21.54 21.81
C LYS A 153 -4.17 -21.63 20.30
N TRP A 154 -5.37 -21.47 19.72
CA TRP A 154 -5.42 -21.26 18.28
C TRP A 154 -4.72 -19.92 18.01
N PRO A 155 -3.58 -19.91 17.29
CA PRO A 155 -2.93 -18.67 16.93
C PRO A 155 -4.00 -17.85 16.23
N SER A 156 -4.34 -16.70 16.82
CA SER A 156 -5.30 -15.77 16.24
C SER A 156 -4.98 -15.66 14.75
N PRO A 157 -5.98 -15.80 13.85
CA PRO A 157 -5.75 -15.50 12.45
C PRO A 157 -5.00 -14.17 12.38
N TYR A 158 -3.92 -14.16 11.60
CA TYR A 158 -2.97 -13.04 11.54
C TYR A 158 -3.73 -11.70 11.57
N GLU A 159 -3.32 -10.79 12.45
CA GLU A 159 -4.05 -9.56 12.68
C GLU A 159 -3.98 -8.70 11.41
N ASN A 160 -5.06 -8.71 10.61
CA ASN A 160 -5.25 -7.74 9.56
C ASN A 160 -5.56 -6.40 10.23
N TRP A 161 -4.76 -5.39 9.92
CA TRP A 161 -5.00 -4.06 10.44
C TRP A 161 -4.65 -3.00 9.41
N ARG A 162 -5.32 -1.87 9.56
CA ARG A 162 -5.11 -0.67 8.76
C ARG A 162 -5.04 0.50 9.72
N GLU A 163 -4.01 1.31 9.58
CA GLU A 163 -3.88 2.60 10.24
C GLU A 163 -4.08 3.69 9.19
N ASP A 164 -5.11 4.50 9.39
CA ASP A 164 -5.46 5.66 8.56
C ASP A 164 -5.10 6.98 9.26
N PHE A 165 -4.39 6.92 10.40
CA PHE A 165 -3.87 8.08 11.11
C PHE A 165 -4.94 9.12 11.46
N LYS A 166 -6.12 8.63 11.90
CA LYS A 166 -7.27 9.47 12.30
C LYS A 166 -7.01 10.21 13.61
N ASP A 167 -6.17 9.65 14.47
CA ASP A 167 -5.69 10.25 15.72
C ASP A 167 -4.17 10.12 15.80
N ASN A 168 -3.49 11.21 15.47
CA ASN A 168 -2.03 11.30 15.49
C ASN A 168 -1.47 11.68 16.85
N SER A 169 -2.30 11.80 17.88
CA SER A 169 -1.76 12.00 19.22
C SER A 169 -0.93 10.78 19.62
N LYS A 170 0.09 11.00 20.45
CA LYS A 170 0.91 9.91 20.99
C LYS A 170 0.03 8.82 21.64
N ALA A 171 -0.96 9.24 22.43
CA ALA A 171 -1.89 8.34 23.09
C ALA A 171 -2.80 7.59 22.10
N GLY A 172 -3.26 8.25 21.04
CA GLY A 172 -4.04 7.64 19.95
C GLY A 172 -3.27 6.53 19.24
N LEU A 173 -2.02 6.81 18.87
CA LEU A 173 -1.12 5.84 18.24
C LEU A 173 -0.78 4.68 19.18
N GLU A 174 -0.48 4.97 20.45
CA GLU A 174 -0.22 3.92 21.46
C GLU A 174 -1.44 3.03 21.69
N LYS A 175 -2.64 3.61 21.71
CA LYS A 175 -3.91 2.87 21.78
C LYS A 175 -4.14 2.00 20.54
N ALA A 176 -3.70 2.46 19.37
CA ALA A 176 -3.70 1.68 18.12
C ALA A 176 -2.57 0.61 18.07
N GLY A 177 -1.79 0.46 19.14
CA GLY A 177 -0.75 -0.57 19.27
C GLY A 177 0.63 -0.16 18.75
N TRP A 178 0.80 1.10 18.34
CA TRP A 178 2.11 1.65 18.01
C TRP A 178 2.93 1.92 19.26
N LYS A 179 4.24 1.90 19.09
CA LYS A 179 5.22 2.29 20.09
C LYS A 179 6.21 3.23 19.45
N PHE A 180 6.78 4.11 20.26
CA PHE A 180 7.81 5.04 19.84
C PHE A 180 9.18 4.55 20.26
N TRP A 181 10.15 4.76 19.38
CA TRP A 181 11.56 4.71 19.70
C TRP A 181 12.11 6.14 19.63
N ASN A 182 12.81 6.57 20.68
CA ASN A 182 13.42 7.91 20.79
C ASN A 182 12.46 9.04 20.41
N PHE A 183 11.39 9.16 21.21
CA PHE A 183 10.34 10.16 21.00
C PHE A 183 10.89 11.58 21.19
N ASP A 184 10.74 12.40 20.16
CA ASP A 184 11.02 13.83 20.14
C ASP A 184 9.68 14.57 20.04
N SER A 185 9.23 15.10 21.18
CA SER A 185 7.94 15.78 21.28
C SER A 185 7.88 17.07 20.46
N LEU A 186 9.00 17.76 20.27
CA LEU A 186 9.03 19.05 19.57
C LEU A 186 8.74 18.85 18.08
N TYR A 187 9.38 17.87 17.44
CA TYR A 187 9.11 17.56 16.05
C TYR A 187 7.80 16.80 15.87
N PHE A 188 7.42 15.95 16.84
CA PHE A 188 6.16 15.22 16.75
C PHE A 188 4.94 16.16 16.83
N ALA A 189 5.03 17.25 17.60
CA ALA A 189 3.98 18.26 17.69
C ALA A 189 3.77 19.07 16.40
N ARG A 190 4.69 19.01 15.42
CA ARG A 190 4.60 19.74 14.14
C ARG A 190 3.82 18.95 13.09
N GLN A 191 2.63 18.48 13.44
CA GLN A 191 1.76 17.85 12.43
C GLN A 191 1.33 18.90 11.40
N LEU A 192 1.49 18.59 10.11
CA LEU A 192 1.07 19.49 9.02
C LEU A 192 -0.42 19.33 8.68
N VAL A 193 -1.00 18.19 9.06
CA VAL A 193 -2.42 17.89 8.91
C VAL A 193 -2.91 17.24 10.19
N ASP A 194 -4.01 17.75 10.75
CA ASP A 194 -4.50 17.32 12.06
C ASP A 194 -4.98 15.86 12.06
N THR A 195 -5.60 15.41 10.97
CA THR A 195 -6.22 14.07 10.86
C THR A 195 -6.05 13.45 9.48
N GLY A 196 -5.94 12.12 9.43
CA GLY A 196 -5.91 11.35 8.18
C GLY A 196 -4.52 11.20 7.55
N TYR A 197 -3.50 11.81 8.18
CA TYR A 197 -2.11 11.72 7.76
C TYR A 197 -1.20 11.78 8.98
N LEU A 198 -0.19 10.93 9.06
CA LEU A 198 0.90 11.10 10.01
C LEU A 198 2.02 11.90 9.36
N THR A 199 2.40 13.03 9.96
CA THR A 199 3.58 13.79 9.56
C THR A 199 4.81 13.23 10.26
N MET A 200 5.80 12.80 9.50
CA MET A 200 7.14 12.49 10.00
C MET A 200 8.15 13.44 9.35
N TYR A 201 9.31 13.62 10.00
CA TYR A 201 10.36 14.50 9.51
C TYR A 201 11.65 13.72 9.32
N THR A 202 12.43 14.04 8.29
CA THR A 202 13.77 13.48 8.10
C THR A 202 14.71 14.05 9.17
N LEU A 203 14.67 13.48 10.37
CA LEU A 203 15.50 13.89 11.50
C LEU A 203 16.83 13.14 11.50
N LYS A 204 17.84 13.73 12.15
CA LYS A 204 19.18 13.15 12.21
C LYS A 204 19.11 11.81 12.93
N GLY A 205 19.55 10.75 12.25
CA GLY A 205 19.59 9.42 12.82
C GLY A 205 19.61 8.35 11.75
N ASP A 206 20.17 7.20 12.09
CA ASP A 206 20.11 5.98 11.29
C ASP A 206 20.39 4.77 12.21
N PHE A 207 19.91 3.58 11.83
CA PHE A 207 20.41 2.32 12.37
C PHE A 207 21.73 1.88 11.74
N TRP A 208 22.10 2.46 10.60
CA TRP A 208 23.38 2.31 9.92
C TRP A 208 24.26 3.54 10.18
N VAL A 209 24.95 3.51 11.31
CA VAL A 209 25.97 4.51 11.65
C VAL A 209 27.32 3.84 11.92
N LYS A 210 28.38 4.64 11.91
CA LYS A 210 29.75 4.17 12.19
C LYS A 210 29.84 3.52 13.59
N PRO A 211 30.78 2.58 13.80
CA PRO A 211 31.06 2.09 15.15
C PRO A 211 31.30 3.26 16.12
N GLY A 212 30.65 3.24 17.27
CA GLY A 212 30.73 4.30 18.28
C GLY A 212 29.65 5.39 18.17
N GLU A 213 28.91 5.46 17.06
CA GLU A 213 27.76 6.37 16.93
C GLU A 213 26.47 5.72 17.45
N GLU A 214 25.56 6.55 17.93
CA GLU A 214 24.28 6.07 18.45
C GLU A 214 23.34 5.65 17.30
N ARG A 215 22.95 4.37 17.28
CA ARG A 215 22.03 3.80 16.29
C ARG A 215 20.57 4.08 16.65
N PHE A 216 20.00 5.17 16.15
CA PHE A 216 18.57 5.42 16.31
C PHE A 216 17.99 6.31 15.23
N ILE A 217 16.67 6.25 15.08
CA ILE A 217 15.87 7.16 14.27
C ILE A 217 14.90 7.86 15.22
N PRO A 218 14.94 9.20 15.35
CA PRO A 218 13.99 9.93 16.17
C PRO A 218 12.55 9.74 15.70
N ASN A 219 11.59 9.69 16.63
CA ASN A 219 10.17 9.47 16.34
C ASN A 219 9.87 8.22 15.50
N PHE A 220 10.75 7.21 15.54
CA PHE A 220 10.51 5.96 14.84
C PHE A 220 9.33 5.22 15.49
N LEU A 221 8.31 4.97 14.69
CA LEU A 221 7.08 4.32 15.11
C LEU A 221 7.15 2.86 14.73
N TYR A 222 6.81 1.97 15.65
CA TYR A 222 6.77 0.55 15.37
C TYR A 222 5.60 -0.15 16.04
N ARG A 223 5.09 -1.17 15.36
CA ARG A 223 4.00 -2.03 15.82
C ARG A 223 4.41 -3.49 15.66
N ARG A 224 3.85 -4.36 16.50
CA ARG A 224 4.06 -5.80 16.38
C ARG A 224 3.56 -6.29 15.01
N LEU A 225 4.35 -7.15 14.39
CA LEU A 225 4.02 -7.79 13.12
C LEU A 225 4.06 -9.30 13.34
N ASP A 226 2.89 -9.89 13.55
CA ASP A 226 2.72 -11.34 13.64
C ASP A 226 2.17 -11.84 12.30
N CYS A 227 3.02 -12.02 11.30
CA CYS A 227 2.65 -12.73 10.07
C CYS A 227 3.80 -13.57 9.52
N GLU A 228 3.46 -14.73 8.94
CA GLU A 228 4.41 -15.57 8.19
C GLU A 228 4.26 -15.37 6.68
N CYS A 229 3.04 -15.05 6.25
CA CYS A 229 2.75 -14.56 4.91
C CYS A 229 1.81 -13.36 5.00
N CYS A 230 2.26 -12.20 4.56
CA CYS A 230 1.47 -10.96 4.57
C CYS A 230 1.89 -9.99 3.49
N VAL A 231 0.99 -9.08 3.16
CA VAL A 231 1.20 -7.94 2.28
C VAL A 231 1.11 -6.68 3.12
N ILE A 232 2.18 -5.90 3.13
CA ILE A 232 2.24 -4.59 3.80
C ILE A 232 2.13 -3.53 2.71
N THR A 233 1.21 -2.60 2.85
CA THR A 233 1.05 -1.47 1.93
C THR A 233 1.11 -0.16 2.70
N ILE A 234 1.99 0.75 2.30
CA ILE A 234 2.09 2.11 2.85
C ILE A 234 2.00 3.12 1.73
N LYS A 235 1.41 4.28 2.02
CA LYS A 235 1.30 5.39 1.09
C LYS A 235 1.91 6.64 1.69
N PHE A 236 2.95 7.15 1.03
CA PHE A 236 3.59 8.43 1.30
C PHE A 236 3.02 9.50 0.38
N LYS A 237 2.90 10.74 0.88
CA LYS A 237 2.55 11.92 0.10
C LYS A 237 3.51 13.06 0.43
N GLN A 238 3.70 13.94 -0.55
CA GLN A 238 4.47 15.18 -0.41
C GLN A 238 5.89 14.98 0.14
N PHE A 239 6.55 13.88 -0.23
CA PHE A 239 7.92 13.60 0.17
C PHE A 239 8.87 13.77 -1.01
N TYR A 240 9.64 14.86 -0.96
CA TYR A 240 10.52 15.27 -2.06
C TYR A 240 11.97 15.32 -1.58
N PRO A 241 12.63 14.16 -1.33
CA PRO A 241 14.01 14.17 -0.90
C PRO A 241 14.89 14.82 -1.98
N TYR A 242 15.75 15.76 -1.57
CA TYR A 242 16.60 16.55 -2.47
C TYR A 242 18.05 16.66 -2.00
N GLN A 243 18.37 16.09 -0.84
CA GLN A 243 19.72 15.97 -0.32
C GLN A 243 20.03 14.51 0.02
N ASN A 244 21.31 14.17 -0.09
CA ASN A 244 21.80 12.84 0.21
C ASN A 244 21.30 12.37 1.57
N TYR A 245 20.85 11.12 1.59
CA TYR A 245 20.40 10.43 2.79
C TYR A 245 19.08 10.93 3.38
N GLN A 246 18.33 11.85 2.76
CA GLN A 246 16.93 12.04 3.15
C GLN A 246 16.12 10.80 2.75
N GLN A 247 15.55 10.10 3.72
CA GLN A 247 14.83 8.84 3.49
C GLN A 247 13.54 8.77 4.30
N ALA A 248 12.54 8.10 3.75
CA ALA A 248 11.34 7.69 4.47
C ALA A 248 10.89 6.30 4.00
N GLY A 249 10.39 5.47 4.91
CA GLY A 249 10.06 4.11 4.53
C GLY A 249 9.62 3.19 5.66
N ILE A 250 9.64 1.90 5.32
CA ILE A 250 9.35 0.78 6.22
C ILE A 250 10.65 0.14 6.69
N ILE A 251 10.69 -0.25 7.97
CA ILE A 251 11.76 -1.05 8.55
C ILE A 251 11.15 -2.26 9.26
N LEU A 252 11.41 -3.45 8.73
CA LEU A 252 11.08 -4.71 9.40
C LEU A 252 12.19 -5.10 10.36
N MET A 253 11.85 -5.52 11.58
CA MET A 253 12.83 -5.79 12.62
C MET A 253 12.61 -7.15 13.26
N SER A 254 13.70 -7.77 13.70
CA SER A 254 13.60 -8.95 14.57
C SER A 254 13.09 -8.60 15.97
N LYS A 255 12.78 -9.62 16.78
CA LYS A 255 12.31 -9.46 18.17
C LYS A 255 13.29 -8.66 19.05
N LYS A 256 14.58 -8.71 18.74
CA LYS A 256 15.62 -7.99 19.48
C LYS A 256 15.73 -6.51 19.10
N GLY A 257 14.91 -6.04 18.16
CA GLY A 257 14.83 -4.66 17.73
C GLY A 257 15.66 -4.34 16.48
N PRO A 258 15.69 -3.05 16.09
CA PRO A 258 16.29 -2.59 14.83
C PRO A 258 17.81 -2.66 14.80
N LYS A 259 18.48 -2.60 15.97
CA LYS A 259 19.94 -2.52 16.05
C LYS A 259 20.65 -3.82 15.62
N GLU A 260 19.98 -4.97 15.73
CA GLU A 260 20.57 -6.27 15.41
C GLU A 260 20.24 -6.70 13.99
N ASN A 261 18.99 -7.06 13.73
CA ASN A 261 18.53 -7.53 12.43
C ASN A 261 17.35 -6.69 11.97
N ASN A 262 17.53 -6.04 10.81
CA ASN A 262 16.47 -5.27 10.18
C ASN A 262 16.53 -5.40 8.66
N LEU A 263 15.38 -5.19 8.03
CA LEU A 263 15.24 -5.02 6.60
C LEU A 263 14.62 -3.64 6.40
N ARG A 264 15.25 -2.82 5.58
CA ARG A 264 14.82 -1.47 5.26
C ARG A 264 14.36 -1.41 3.82
N LEU A 265 13.22 -0.78 3.63
CA LEU A 265 12.70 -0.38 2.32
C LEU A 265 12.32 1.09 2.40
N VAL A 266 13.08 1.96 1.74
CA VAL A 266 12.91 3.42 1.82
C VAL A 266 12.86 4.05 0.44
N TYR A 267 12.11 5.15 0.33
CA TYR A 267 12.29 6.12 -0.74
C TYR A 267 13.35 7.11 -0.27
N SER A 268 14.33 7.41 -1.12
CA SER A 268 15.40 8.33 -0.75
C SER A 268 15.98 9.06 -1.94
N TYR A 269 16.83 10.02 -1.62
CA TYR A 269 17.72 10.69 -2.55
C TYR A 269 19.17 10.25 -2.30
N TRP A 270 19.89 9.96 -3.38
CA TRP A 270 21.34 9.74 -3.36
C TRP A 270 22.01 10.27 -4.63
N GLU A 271 23.25 10.68 -4.48
CA GLU A 271 24.16 11.04 -5.56
C GLU A 271 25.10 9.84 -5.81
N PRO A 272 25.19 9.33 -7.04
CA PRO A 272 26.12 8.25 -7.35
C PRO A 272 27.57 8.68 -7.09
N GLU A 273 28.34 7.87 -6.37
CA GLU A 273 29.76 8.18 -6.10
C GLU A 273 30.63 8.07 -7.37
N ASN A 274 30.17 7.34 -8.39
CA ASN A 274 30.95 7.04 -9.58
C ASN A 274 30.76 8.11 -10.67
N ARG A 275 31.83 8.89 -10.92
CA ARG A 275 31.86 9.98 -11.89
C ARG A 275 31.76 9.53 -13.35
N ASP A 276 31.79 8.25 -13.67
CA ASP A 276 31.63 7.80 -15.07
C ASP A 276 30.19 8.01 -15.60
N PHE A 277 29.24 8.26 -14.70
CA PHE A 277 27.88 8.71 -15.02
C PHE A 277 27.74 10.23 -14.82
N GLN A 278 28.62 11.05 -15.41
CA GLN A 278 28.60 12.53 -15.28
C GLN A 278 27.27 13.19 -15.69
N GLU A 279 26.35 12.44 -16.31
CA GLU A 279 25.04 12.95 -16.72
C GLU A 279 23.90 12.58 -15.75
N ILE A 280 24.16 11.72 -14.76
CA ILE A 280 23.18 11.31 -13.75
C ILE A 280 23.59 11.91 -12.40
N ASP A 281 23.45 13.23 -12.29
CA ASP A 281 23.97 13.95 -11.14
C ASP A 281 23.23 13.62 -9.83
N LYS A 282 21.98 13.15 -9.88
CA LYS A 282 21.16 12.93 -8.68
C LYS A 282 20.12 11.85 -8.94
N VAL A 283 19.83 11.01 -7.97
CA VAL A 283 18.83 9.95 -8.14
C VAL A 283 17.85 9.98 -6.98
N ARG A 284 16.56 9.94 -7.32
CA ARG A 284 15.51 9.53 -6.37
C ARG A 284 15.05 8.14 -6.72
N GLY A 285 14.81 7.34 -5.71
CA GLY A 285 14.31 5.99 -5.91
C GLY A 285 14.24 5.21 -4.63
N PHE A 286 14.30 3.90 -4.74
CA PHE A 286 14.16 3.01 -3.61
C PHE A 286 15.48 2.39 -3.21
N GLN A 287 15.66 2.22 -1.91
CA GLN A 287 16.77 1.47 -1.35
C GLN A 287 16.22 0.30 -0.54
N VAL A 288 16.75 -0.89 -0.81
CA VAL A 288 16.53 -2.09 -0.02
C VAL A 288 17.85 -2.42 0.68
N ALA A 289 17.82 -2.46 2.01
CA ALA A 289 18.99 -2.86 2.79
C ALA A 289 18.61 -3.97 3.78
N ILE A 290 19.46 -4.98 3.91
CA ILE A 290 19.29 -6.05 4.90
C ILE A 290 20.49 -6.02 5.84
N GLN A 291 20.19 -5.86 7.12
CA GLN A 291 21.15 -5.89 8.20
C GLN A 291 21.01 -7.17 9.01
N LYS A 292 22.15 -7.81 9.31
CA LYS A 292 22.25 -8.96 10.21
C LYS A 292 23.33 -8.71 11.24
N ASN A 293 23.02 -8.90 12.53
CA ASN A 293 23.95 -8.68 13.65
C ASN A 293 24.66 -7.31 13.62
N GLY A 294 23.97 -6.26 13.16
CA GLY A 294 24.54 -4.92 13.09
C GLY A 294 25.31 -4.60 11.81
N GLU A 295 25.46 -5.55 10.88
CA GLU A 295 26.19 -5.41 9.63
C GLU A 295 25.26 -5.51 8.42
N ILE A 296 25.54 -4.75 7.37
CA ILE A 296 24.78 -4.81 6.12
C ILE A 296 25.31 -5.98 5.29
N ILE A 297 24.41 -6.92 5.00
CA ILE A 297 24.70 -8.11 4.20
C ILE A 297 24.14 -8.01 2.79
N PHE A 298 23.24 -7.05 2.55
CA PHE A 298 22.63 -6.82 1.25
C PHE A 298 22.22 -5.35 1.14
N PHE A 299 22.47 -4.77 -0.03
CA PHE A 299 22.10 -3.41 -0.37
C PHE A 299 21.79 -3.34 -1.86
N ASP A 300 20.63 -2.80 -2.23
CA ASP A 300 20.20 -2.59 -3.61
C ASP A 300 19.53 -1.23 -3.74
N ASN A 301 19.86 -0.52 -4.80
CA ASN A 301 19.31 0.78 -5.14
C ASN A 301 18.63 0.68 -6.49
N SER A 302 17.36 1.08 -6.56
CA SER A 302 16.61 1.16 -7.81
C SER A 302 16.24 2.61 -8.08
N ALA A 303 16.88 3.20 -9.10
CA ALA A 303 16.58 4.54 -9.57
C ALA A 303 15.17 4.59 -10.15
N LEU A 304 14.38 5.58 -9.75
CA LEU A 304 13.12 5.91 -10.40
C LEU A 304 13.22 7.14 -11.28
N CYS A 305 14.06 8.08 -10.86
CA CYS A 305 14.07 9.40 -11.41
C CYS A 305 15.48 9.91 -11.66
N PHE A 306 15.65 10.50 -12.84
CA PHE A 306 16.83 11.23 -13.26
C PHE A 306 16.46 12.71 -13.48
N PRO A 307 16.98 13.65 -12.66
CA PRO A 307 16.63 15.06 -12.71
C PRO A 307 17.12 15.81 -13.96
N GLY A 308 17.74 15.15 -14.93
CA GLY A 308 18.15 15.74 -16.20
C GLY A 308 17.03 15.82 -17.27
N PHE A 309 15.96 15.04 -17.15
CA PHE A 309 14.94 14.95 -18.22
C PHE A 309 13.72 15.86 -18.05
N ARG A 310 13.50 16.41 -16.85
CA ARG A 310 12.66 17.57 -16.47
C ARG A 310 12.62 17.65 -14.94
N PRO A 311 12.61 18.86 -14.33
CA PRO A 311 12.54 19.04 -12.88
C PRO A 311 11.15 18.74 -12.29
N SER A 312 10.30 17.99 -13.00
CA SER A 312 9.02 17.56 -12.45
C SER A 312 9.31 16.71 -11.22
N ILE A 313 8.76 17.15 -10.09
CA ILE A 313 8.48 16.34 -8.94
C ILE A 313 8.20 14.90 -9.40
N CYS A 314 9.08 13.96 -9.01
CA CYS A 314 9.03 12.58 -9.48
C CYS A 314 7.70 11.92 -9.18
N SER A 315 7.20 12.21 -7.97
CA SER A 315 5.93 11.71 -7.53
C SER A 315 5.46 12.54 -6.34
N ASP A 316 4.22 13.00 -6.39
CA ASP A 316 3.55 13.60 -5.23
C ASP A 316 3.13 12.55 -4.21
N THR A 317 3.00 11.29 -4.66
CA THR A 317 2.45 10.20 -3.86
C THR A 317 3.14 8.89 -4.21
N VAL A 318 3.77 8.24 -3.24
CA VAL A 318 4.48 6.99 -3.46
C VAL A 318 3.84 5.89 -2.62
N HIS A 319 3.44 4.80 -3.27
CA HIS A 319 2.92 3.62 -2.61
C HIS A 319 3.98 2.52 -2.59
N PHE A 320 4.21 1.91 -1.44
CA PHE A 320 4.94 0.65 -1.37
C PHE A 320 3.98 -0.48 -1.12
N ARG A 321 4.20 -1.58 -1.82
CA ARG A 321 3.58 -2.86 -1.54
C ARG A 321 4.66 -3.90 -1.38
N LEU A 322 4.67 -4.50 -0.20
CA LEU A 322 5.70 -5.37 0.28
C LEU A 322 5.07 -6.72 0.62
N MET A 323 5.35 -7.75 -0.18
CA MET A 323 4.86 -9.10 0.08
C MET A 323 5.94 -9.91 0.80
N LEU A 324 5.61 -10.39 1.99
CA LEU A 324 6.46 -11.28 2.78
C LEU A 324 5.89 -12.68 2.69
N LYS A 325 6.71 -13.65 2.26
CA LYS A 325 6.33 -15.08 2.19
C LYS A 325 7.57 -15.93 2.37
N ASN A 326 7.56 -16.88 3.31
CA ASN A 326 8.64 -17.87 3.46
C ASN A 326 10.06 -17.26 3.56
N ARG A 327 10.22 -16.16 4.33
CA ARG A 327 11.47 -15.38 4.44
C ARG A 327 11.99 -14.78 3.13
N GLN A 328 11.10 -14.67 2.16
CA GLN A 328 11.29 -13.95 0.93
C GLN A 328 10.45 -12.69 0.96
N MET A 329 10.91 -11.72 0.19
CA MET A 329 10.31 -10.41 0.04
C MET A 329 10.19 -10.09 -1.44
N GLU A 330 8.98 -9.72 -1.86
CA GLU A 330 8.76 -9.07 -3.14
C GLU A 330 8.36 -7.61 -2.88
N PHE A 331 9.00 -6.69 -3.59
CA PHE A 331 8.69 -5.28 -3.52
C PHE A 331 8.07 -4.81 -4.84
N GLN A 332 6.97 -4.11 -4.71
CA GLN A 332 6.30 -3.40 -5.79
C GLN A 332 6.02 -1.98 -5.32
N PHE A 333 6.00 -1.06 -6.27
CA PHE A 333 5.74 0.34 -5.97
C PHE A 333 4.76 0.93 -6.97
N LYS A 334 4.27 2.12 -6.63
CA LYS A 334 3.46 2.91 -7.54
C LYS A 334 3.70 4.38 -7.24
N GLU A 335 3.92 5.15 -8.28
CA GLU A 335 4.07 6.60 -8.21
C GLU A 335 2.76 7.27 -8.62
N ASN A 336 2.48 8.41 -7.98
CA ASN A 336 1.24 9.16 -8.07
C ASN A 336 -0.01 8.30 -7.83
N GLU A 337 -1.18 8.91 -8.01
CA GLU A 337 -2.43 8.15 -8.13
C GLU A 337 -2.59 7.67 -9.59
N ASP A 338 -1.48 7.23 -10.20
CA ASP A 338 -1.45 6.69 -11.56
C ASP A 338 -2.42 5.51 -11.65
N TRP A 339 -3.02 5.28 -12.81
CA TRP A 339 -3.99 4.17 -12.91
C TRP A 339 -3.30 2.85 -13.18
N GLU A 340 -2.01 2.92 -13.50
CA GLU A 340 -1.13 1.76 -13.57
C GLU A 340 -1.13 1.08 -12.19
N GLY A 341 -1.15 -0.25 -12.24
CA GLY A 341 -1.02 -1.07 -11.05
C GLY A 341 0.30 -0.87 -10.34
N PHE A 342 0.51 -1.66 -9.31
CA PHE A 342 1.82 -1.75 -8.69
C PHE A 342 2.84 -2.25 -9.73
N GLN A 343 3.86 -1.45 -9.99
CA GLN A 343 5.01 -1.82 -10.81
C GLN A 343 5.96 -2.69 -9.97
N ALA A 344 6.31 -3.86 -10.49
CA ALA A 344 7.31 -4.70 -9.86
C ALA A 344 8.70 -4.12 -10.13
N THR A 345 9.51 -3.91 -9.09
CA THR A 345 10.82 -3.25 -9.22
C THR A 345 11.83 -3.97 -10.09
N THR A 346 11.60 -5.25 -10.47
CA THR A 346 12.42 -6.09 -11.39
C THR A 346 12.08 -7.59 -11.34
N GLY A 347 10.99 -8.00 -10.65
CA GLY A 347 10.77 -9.42 -10.34
C GLY A 347 11.81 -10.02 -9.37
N LYS A 348 12.64 -9.16 -8.75
CA LYS A 348 13.61 -9.56 -7.73
C LYS A 348 12.88 -10.02 -6.47
N ILE A 349 13.23 -11.21 -6.02
CA ILE A 349 12.81 -11.77 -4.74
C ILE A 349 14.02 -11.67 -3.80
N TYR A 350 13.88 -10.91 -2.72
CA TYR A 350 14.93 -10.75 -1.73
C TYR A 350 14.76 -11.77 -0.61
N SER A 351 15.81 -12.51 -0.27
CA SER A 351 15.81 -13.39 0.91
C SER A 351 16.38 -12.67 2.12
N TYR A 352 15.83 -12.91 3.31
CA TYR A 352 16.33 -12.32 4.55
C TYR A 352 16.49 -13.37 5.66
N PRO A 353 17.51 -13.24 6.53
CA PRO A 353 17.94 -14.34 7.41
C PRO A 353 17.20 -14.41 8.76
N PHE A 354 16.14 -13.63 8.96
CA PHE A 354 15.42 -13.53 10.23
C PHE A 354 13.90 -13.53 10.03
N LYS A 355 13.12 -13.72 11.11
CA LYS A 355 11.66 -13.54 11.07
C LYS A 355 11.31 -12.12 11.53
N PRO A 356 10.69 -11.28 10.69
CA PRO A 356 10.13 -10.00 11.11
C PRO A 356 9.17 -10.21 12.29
N TYR A 357 9.37 -9.42 13.35
CA TYR A 357 8.56 -9.42 14.56
C TYR A 357 7.91 -8.04 14.79
N TYR A 358 8.52 -6.99 14.23
CA TYR A 358 7.98 -5.64 14.25
C TYR A 358 8.03 -5.04 12.84
N LEU A 359 7.02 -4.24 12.55
CA LEU A 359 6.94 -3.34 11.40
C LEU A 359 7.11 -1.92 11.93
N GLY A 360 8.10 -1.20 11.44
CA GLY A 360 8.32 0.19 11.77
C GLY A 360 8.23 1.11 10.56
N ILE A 361 7.93 2.37 10.84
CA ILE A 361 7.90 3.48 9.89
C ILE A 361 8.79 4.60 10.43
N GLY A 362 9.53 5.22 9.53
CA GLY A 362 10.49 6.26 9.88
C GLY A 362 10.76 7.20 8.74
N ALA A 363 11.10 8.44 9.09
CA ALA A 363 11.72 9.41 8.20
C ALA A 363 12.99 9.90 8.89
N PHE A 364 14.11 9.91 8.17
CA PHE A 364 15.40 10.19 8.76
C PHE A 364 16.41 10.65 7.72
N HIS A 365 17.54 11.14 8.20
CA HIS A 365 18.73 11.27 7.36
C HIS A 365 19.97 10.71 8.04
N GLY A 366 20.58 9.78 7.29
CA GLY A 366 21.60 8.88 7.75
C GLY A 366 22.91 9.09 7.03
N GLN A 367 23.67 10.09 7.45
CA GLN A 367 25.11 10.01 7.38
C GLN A 367 25.79 11.05 8.25
N THR A 368 26.87 10.61 8.86
CA THR A 368 27.91 11.47 9.37
C THR A 368 29.12 11.41 8.43
N ASP A 369 29.80 12.54 8.24
CA ASP A 369 31.11 12.59 7.61
C ASP A 369 32.11 11.69 8.37
N LYS A 370 33.31 11.46 7.80
CA LYS A 370 34.37 10.66 8.45
C LYS A 370 34.72 11.08 9.89
N ASN A 371 34.33 12.28 10.32
CA ASN A 371 34.56 12.83 11.66
C ASN A 371 33.32 12.73 12.57
N GLY A 372 32.26 12.03 12.16
CA GLY A 372 31.02 11.92 12.94
C GLY A 372 30.12 13.16 12.87
N ARG A 373 30.43 14.15 12.01
CA ARG A 373 29.57 15.33 11.82
C ARG A 373 28.42 14.96 10.91
N ALA A 374 27.19 15.30 11.29
CA ALA A 374 26.06 15.14 10.38
C ALA A 374 26.38 15.82 9.05
N LEU A 375 26.22 15.10 7.95
CA LEU A 375 26.04 15.80 6.68
C LEU A 375 24.68 16.47 6.80
N ASN A 376 24.70 17.80 6.97
CA ASN A 376 23.50 18.61 7.23
C ASN A 376 22.58 18.52 6.01
N ALA A 377 21.71 17.52 5.98
CA ALA A 377 20.51 17.57 5.19
C ALA A 377 19.46 18.36 5.97
N ASP A 378 18.70 19.16 5.25
CA ASP A 378 17.54 19.85 5.73
C ASP A 378 16.53 18.83 6.27
N THR A 379 15.84 19.23 7.33
CA THR A 379 14.73 18.46 7.87
C THR A 379 13.49 18.74 7.03
N ILE A 380 13.03 17.74 6.27
CA ILE A 380 11.84 17.84 5.42
C ILE A 380 10.74 16.92 5.92
N PRO A 381 9.46 17.29 5.73
CA PRO A 381 8.34 16.44 6.12
C PRO A 381 8.08 15.33 5.08
N VAL A 382 7.41 14.28 5.54
CA VAL A 382 6.68 13.31 4.74
C VAL A 382 5.32 13.09 5.39
N LEU A 383 4.28 13.05 4.57
CA LEU A 383 2.94 12.66 5.02
C LEU A 383 2.73 11.18 4.75
N ILE A 384 2.30 10.43 5.75
CA ILE A 384 1.90 9.03 5.61
C ILE A 384 0.38 8.98 5.68
N ASP A 385 -0.26 8.63 4.55
CA ASP A 385 -1.72 8.57 4.40
C ASP A 385 -2.28 7.37 5.16
N PHE A 386 -1.76 6.17 4.86
CA PHE A 386 -2.12 4.96 5.58
C PHE A 386 -1.00 3.95 5.54
N ILE A 387 -1.09 2.98 6.45
CA ILE A 387 -0.38 1.71 6.37
C ILE A 387 -1.36 0.56 6.65
N LYS A 388 -1.25 -0.51 5.86
CA LYS A 388 -2.15 -1.66 5.89
C LYS A 388 -1.34 -2.94 5.89
N VAL A 389 -1.74 -3.92 6.69
CA VAL A 389 -1.16 -5.27 6.73
C VAL A 389 -2.27 -6.27 6.50
N GLU A 390 -2.13 -7.08 5.45
CA GLU A 390 -3.10 -8.08 5.03
C GLU A 390 -2.44 -9.46 4.98
N PRO A 391 -3.18 -10.55 5.21
CA PRO A 391 -2.67 -11.88 4.91
C PRO A 391 -2.40 -12.01 3.41
N CYS A 392 -1.46 -12.89 3.03
CA CYS A 392 -1.38 -13.31 1.63
C CYS A 392 -2.68 -14.01 1.25
N THR A 393 -3.35 -13.54 0.19
CA THR A 393 -4.38 -14.35 -0.46
C THR A 393 -3.70 -15.56 -1.08
N THR A 394 -3.99 -16.76 -0.56
CA THR A 394 -3.71 -17.98 -1.31
C THR A 394 -4.43 -17.87 -2.64
N PRO A 395 -3.74 -17.98 -3.79
CA PRO A 395 -4.45 -18.14 -5.05
C PRO A 395 -5.33 -19.39 -4.91
N ASN A 396 -6.65 -19.21 -5.02
CA ASN A 396 -7.62 -20.29 -5.05
C ASN A 396 -7.47 -21.12 -6.33
#